data_AF-A0A7J8VA59-F1
#
_entry.id   AF-A0A7J8VA59-F1
#
_cell.length_a   1.000
_cell.length_b   1.000
_cell.length_c   1.000
_cell.angle_alpha   90.00
_cell.angle_beta   90.00
_cell.angle_gamma   90.00
#
_symmetry.space_group_name_H-M   'P 1'
#
loop_
_entity.id
_entity.type
_entity.pdbx_description
1 polymer ?
#
loop_
_entity_poly.entity_id
_entity_poly.type
_entity_poly.pdbx_seq_one_letter_code
_entity_poly.pdbx_strand_id
1 'polypeptide(L)'
;FKKQREPSRLPSKADAEFDRISNLPGHVIDQILSRLPIRDAVRSSVLSRKWRYKWATIPCLVFDNHCFNFSSQDQSFIKNKLVNIIDHVLLLHNGPIHKFKLSHRDLLGVTDIDRWILCISRSSIKEVVLEIWKGQRYKPPSCLFNCQNLIHLELFNCLLKPPLMFKGFKNLKSLDLQHITITQDVFEKLISSCPSLERLTLMNFTGVTHLIIDAPNLQFFDIGGIFEDVSFLNTVHLSLVSIGLYVNIDNEENGAQDNSSKLLRFFVNLPHIRRLEIQSYFLKYLAMGYVPSRLPNLCVDLNHLSIRIDFDDLEENTAALCLLRSCPNLQELEMLARPEEQSSMERSTNFWEDDHWSSLFAHLRLVKVSGISGVKSEMDFIKFLLSNSPVLEQLTVKPASQEGEWELMKELLRFRRASIYAEVIYLDP
;
A
#
# COMPACT_ATOMS: atom_id res chain seq x y z
N PHE A 1 47.24 44.83 -24.88
CA PHE A 1 47.73 43.70 -24.07
C PHE A 1 46.91 42.45 -24.36
N LYS A 2 47.43 41.55 -25.21
CA LYS A 2 46.85 40.22 -25.46
C LYS A 2 47.26 39.28 -24.31
N LYS A 3 46.31 38.75 -23.54
CA LYS A 3 46.58 37.64 -22.60
C LYS A 3 46.74 36.37 -23.43
N GLN A 4 47.95 35.80 -23.42
CA GLN A 4 48.25 34.49 -23.98
C GLN A 4 47.40 33.41 -23.28
N ARG A 5 46.74 32.56 -24.07
CA ARG A 5 46.19 31.29 -23.60
C ARG A 5 47.36 30.33 -23.38
N GLU A 6 47.51 29.81 -22.17
CA GLU A 6 48.42 28.70 -21.89
C GLU A 6 47.99 27.44 -22.68
N PRO A 7 48.94 26.63 -23.17
CA PRO A 7 48.62 25.39 -23.86
C PRO A 7 48.07 24.35 -22.87
N SER A 8 47.03 23.63 -23.28
CA SER A 8 46.50 22.49 -22.54
C SER A 8 47.60 21.43 -22.35
N ARG A 9 47.96 21.14 -21.09
CA ARG A 9 48.80 19.98 -20.73
C ARG A 9 48.16 18.71 -21.31
N LEU A 10 48.90 18.00 -22.16
CA LEU A 10 48.58 16.63 -22.56
C LEU A 10 48.74 15.72 -21.34
N PRO A 11 47.86 14.73 -21.11
CA PRO A 11 47.98 13.85 -19.96
C PRO A 11 49.27 13.03 -20.07
N SER A 12 50.03 12.94 -18.98
CA SER A 12 51.22 12.08 -18.91
C SER A 12 50.80 10.60 -18.90
N LYS A 13 51.64 9.68 -19.37
CA LYS A 13 51.37 8.22 -19.31
C LYS A 13 51.07 7.72 -17.88
N ALA A 14 51.58 8.41 -16.85
CA ALA A 14 51.33 8.08 -15.45
C ALA A 14 49.90 8.42 -14.99
N ASP A 15 49.26 9.46 -15.54
CA ASP A 15 47.88 9.84 -15.17
C ASP A 15 46.84 8.83 -15.68
N ALA A 16 47.16 8.10 -16.76
CA ALA A 16 46.29 7.06 -17.32
C ALA A 16 46.25 5.77 -16.46
N GLU A 17 47.28 5.52 -15.66
CA GLU A 17 47.42 4.34 -14.80
C GLU A 17 46.58 4.43 -13.50
N PHE A 18 46.22 5.64 -13.05
CA PHE A 18 45.50 5.84 -11.78
C PHE A 18 43.99 6.11 -11.92
N ASP A 19 43.48 6.44 -13.11
CA ASP A 19 42.04 6.70 -13.32
C ASP A 19 41.23 5.40 -13.44
N ARG A 20 41.19 4.63 -12.35
CA ARG A 20 40.56 3.31 -12.28
C ARG A 20 39.06 3.36 -12.56
N ILE A 21 38.37 4.46 -12.21
CA ILE A 21 36.92 4.57 -12.38
C ILE A 21 36.57 4.93 -13.83
N SER A 22 37.27 5.86 -14.48
CA SER A 22 37.01 6.18 -15.89
C SER A 22 37.36 5.04 -16.86
N ASN A 23 38.20 4.10 -16.42
CA ASN A 23 38.63 2.94 -17.20
C ASN A 23 37.69 1.72 -17.02
N LEU A 24 36.66 1.82 -16.18
CA LEU A 24 35.64 0.77 -16.07
C LEU A 24 34.85 0.64 -17.38
N PRO A 25 34.37 -0.57 -17.70
CA PRO A 25 33.45 -0.77 -18.82
C PRO A 25 32.21 0.12 -18.69
N GLY A 26 31.68 0.62 -19.82
CA GLY A 26 30.54 1.55 -19.83
C GLY A 26 29.34 1.04 -19.02
N HIS A 27 28.97 -0.23 -19.18
CA HIS A 27 27.86 -0.84 -18.45
C HIS A 27 28.04 -0.83 -16.93
N VAL A 28 29.29 -0.91 -16.43
CA VAL A 28 29.58 -0.85 -14.98
C VAL A 28 29.42 0.59 -14.50
N ILE A 29 29.87 1.58 -15.27
CA ILE A 29 29.68 3.00 -14.95
C ILE A 29 28.18 3.32 -14.91
N ASP A 30 27.41 2.83 -15.88
CA ASP A 30 25.96 3.04 -15.94
C ASP A 30 25.27 2.41 -14.71
N GLN A 31 25.69 1.21 -14.29
CA GLN A 31 25.22 0.58 -13.05
C GLN A 31 25.57 1.40 -11.81
N ILE A 32 26.79 1.91 -11.69
CA ILE A 32 27.18 2.78 -10.57
C ILE A 32 26.31 4.04 -10.55
N LEU A 33 26.20 4.73 -11.70
CA LEU A 33 25.47 5.99 -11.79
C LEU A 33 23.96 5.82 -11.56
N SER A 34 23.37 4.71 -12.01
CA SER A 34 21.95 4.39 -11.76
C SER A 34 21.61 4.13 -10.29
N ARG A 35 22.62 3.93 -9.43
CA ARG A 35 22.45 3.79 -7.97
C ARG A 35 22.60 5.12 -7.23
N LEU A 36 23.01 6.18 -7.93
CA LEU A 36 23.15 7.51 -7.34
C LEU A 36 21.86 8.32 -7.55
N PRO A 37 21.51 9.21 -6.60
CA PRO A 37 20.52 10.25 -6.87
C PRO A 37 20.89 11.04 -8.13
N ILE A 38 19.90 11.44 -8.94
CA ILE A 38 20.16 12.08 -10.24
C ILE A 38 21.07 13.30 -10.11
N ARG A 39 20.94 14.06 -9.02
CA ARG A 39 21.83 15.19 -8.71
C ARG A 39 23.28 14.76 -8.64
N ASP A 40 23.57 13.69 -7.92
CA ASP A 40 24.95 13.25 -7.69
C ASP A 40 25.52 12.55 -8.92
N ALA A 41 24.68 11.85 -9.69
CA ALA A 41 25.04 11.37 -11.02
C ALA A 41 25.42 12.51 -11.97
N VAL A 42 24.64 13.59 -12.02
CA VAL A 42 24.97 14.80 -12.81
C VAL A 42 26.25 15.46 -12.30
N ARG A 43 26.48 15.50 -10.98
CA ARG A 43 27.73 16.06 -10.40
C ARG A 43 28.98 15.31 -10.82
N SER A 44 28.89 14.04 -11.18
CA SER A 44 30.03 13.30 -11.74
C SER A 44 30.59 13.94 -13.02
N SER A 45 29.80 14.77 -13.72
CA SER A 45 30.23 15.50 -14.92
C SER A 45 31.43 16.43 -14.72
N VAL A 46 31.73 16.82 -13.47
CA VAL A 46 32.88 17.67 -13.13
C VAL A 46 34.18 16.88 -12.93
N LEU A 47 34.12 15.54 -12.83
CA LEU A 47 35.29 14.70 -12.55
C LEU A 47 36.31 14.73 -13.68
N SER A 48 35.85 14.59 -14.94
CA SER A 48 36.71 14.72 -16.12
C SER A 48 35.90 14.94 -17.39
N ARG A 49 36.58 15.24 -18.51
CA ARG A 49 35.94 15.33 -19.84
C ARG A 49 35.24 14.03 -20.23
N LYS A 50 35.71 12.87 -19.77
CA LYS A 50 35.09 11.56 -20.04
C LYS A 50 33.78 11.36 -19.29
N TRP A 51 33.62 11.99 -18.12
CA TRP A 51 32.43 11.86 -17.27
C TRP A 51 31.31 12.86 -17.61
N ARG A 52 31.64 13.93 -18.35
CA ARG A 52 30.75 15.07 -18.60
C ARG A 52 29.30 14.69 -18.98
N TYR A 53 29.14 13.65 -19.79
CA TYR A 53 27.83 13.20 -20.29
C TYR A 53 27.48 11.75 -19.93
N LYS A 54 28.23 11.11 -19.02
CA LYS A 54 27.95 9.71 -18.63
C LYS A 54 26.59 9.54 -17.94
N TRP A 55 26.13 10.58 -17.25
CA TRP A 55 24.83 10.57 -16.62
C TRP A 55 23.66 10.66 -17.61
N ALA A 56 23.90 11.20 -18.82
CA ALA A 56 22.85 11.48 -19.81
C ALA A 56 22.25 10.23 -20.47
N THR A 57 22.75 9.04 -20.12
CA THR A 57 22.27 7.74 -20.59
C THR A 57 21.65 6.89 -19.48
N ILE A 58 21.55 7.40 -18.25
CA ILE A 58 21.01 6.64 -17.12
C ILE A 58 19.51 6.37 -17.33
N PRO A 59 19.06 5.11 -17.30
CA PRO A 59 17.67 4.77 -17.63
C PRO A 59 16.64 5.12 -16.53
N CYS A 60 17.12 5.52 -15.36
CA CYS A 60 16.31 5.79 -14.17
C CYS A 60 16.44 7.25 -13.76
N LEU A 61 15.39 8.03 -14.00
CA LEU A 61 15.32 9.44 -13.64
C LEU A 61 14.40 9.59 -12.43
N VAL A 62 15.00 9.84 -11.26
CA VAL A 62 14.27 10.02 -9.99
C VAL A 62 14.49 11.44 -9.51
N PHE A 63 13.39 12.18 -9.41
CA PHE A 63 13.32 13.55 -8.94
C PHE A 63 12.50 13.58 -7.65
N ASP A 64 13.17 13.34 -6.53
CA ASP A 64 12.55 13.29 -5.21
C ASP A 64 13.02 14.44 -4.29
N ASN A 65 12.47 14.52 -3.08
CA ASN A 65 12.89 15.51 -2.07
C ASN A 65 14.39 15.42 -1.74
N HIS A 66 15.04 14.25 -1.85
CA HIS A 66 16.46 14.08 -1.56
C HIS A 66 17.36 14.70 -2.63
N CYS A 67 16.88 14.79 -3.87
CA CYS A 67 17.57 15.46 -4.95
C CYS A 67 17.71 16.97 -4.71
N PHE A 68 16.79 17.56 -3.94
CA PHE A 68 16.57 19.02 -3.93
C PHE A 68 16.47 19.59 -2.51
N ASN A 69 17.61 19.68 -1.80
CA ASN A 69 17.67 20.43 -0.54
C ASN A 69 17.77 21.93 -0.82
N PHE A 70 16.64 22.59 -1.03
CA PHE A 70 16.59 24.05 -1.09
C PHE A 70 16.32 24.63 0.29
N SER A 71 17.27 25.41 0.80
CA SER A 71 17.10 26.25 1.98
C SER A 71 16.51 27.59 1.55
N SER A 72 15.23 27.62 1.21
CA SER A 72 14.50 28.86 0.92
C SER A 72 13.08 28.78 1.48
N GLN A 73 12.57 29.90 1.98
CA GLN A 73 11.14 30.02 2.36
C GLN A 73 10.26 30.41 1.17
N ASP A 74 10.85 30.85 0.05
CA ASP A 74 10.12 31.22 -1.17
C ASP A 74 9.82 29.98 -2.03
N GLN A 75 8.55 29.59 -2.04
CA GLN A 75 8.04 28.47 -2.83
C GLN A 75 8.17 28.69 -4.34
N SER A 76 8.04 29.93 -4.82
CA SER A 76 8.13 30.24 -6.24
C SER A 76 9.55 30.04 -6.77
N PHE A 77 10.55 30.45 -5.98
CA PHE A 77 11.96 30.22 -6.26
C PHE A 77 12.29 28.73 -6.31
N ILE A 78 11.83 27.96 -5.33
CA ILE A 78 12.02 26.51 -5.27
C ILE A 78 11.41 25.85 -6.52
N LYS A 79 10.16 26.18 -6.84
CA LYS A 79 9.49 25.67 -8.04
C LYS A 79 10.29 25.96 -9.31
N ASN A 80 10.69 27.20 -9.54
CA ASN A 80 11.43 27.58 -10.76
C ASN A 80 12.76 26.84 -10.87
N LYS A 81 13.45 26.63 -9.74
CA LYS A 81 14.71 25.89 -9.71
C LYS A 81 14.51 24.40 -10.00
N LEU A 82 13.45 23.78 -9.47
CA LEU A 82 13.07 22.41 -9.79
C LEU A 82 12.80 22.26 -11.29
N VAL A 83 11.94 23.13 -11.82
CA VAL A 83 11.56 23.11 -13.24
C VAL A 83 12.78 23.22 -14.13
N ASN A 84 13.68 24.18 -13.85
CA ASN A 84 14.90 24.36 -14.62
C ASN A 84 15.82 23.13 -14.58
N ILE A 85 15.95 22.47 -13.42
CA ILE A 85 16.79 21.27 -13.32
C ILE A 85 16.19 20.11 -14.09
N ILE A 86 14.89 19.87 -13.96
CA ILE A 86 14.20 18.77 -14.66
C ILE A 86 14.23 19.03 -16.17
N ASP A 87 13.92 20.25 -16.61
CA ASP A 87 14.03 20.66 -18.03
C ASP A 87 15.44 20.43 -18.56
N HIS A 88 16.48 20.80 -17.80
CA HIS A 88 17.87 20.61 -18.22
C HIS A 88 18.28 19.13 -18.30
N VAL A 89 17.87 18.32 -17.33
CA VAL A 89 18.14 16.87 -17.32
C VAL A 89 17.44 16.21 -18.51
N LEU A 90 16.15 16.48 -18.72
CA LEU A 90 15.40 15.90 -19.84
C LEU A 90 15.90 16.38 -21.21
N LEU A 91 16.34 17.64 -21.32
CA LEU A 91 16.88 18.20 -22.56
C LEU A 91 18.21 17.56 -22.97
N LEU A 92 19.08 17.27 -22.00
CA LEU A 92 20.39 16.68 -22.26
C LEU A 92 20.40 15.15 -22.28
N HIS A 93 19.34 14.51 -21.77
CA HIS A 93 19.22 13.07 -21.76
C HIS A 93 19.10 12.51 -23.18
N ASN A 94 19.96 11.55 -23.53
CA ASN A 94 20.02 10.94 -24.85
C ASN A 94 19.99 9.40 -24.83
N GLY A 95 19.76 8.79 -23.66
CA GLY A 95 19.52 7.36 -23.51
C GLY A 95 18.04 6.99 -23.43
N PRO A 96 17.72 5.68 -23.34
CA PRO A 96 16.36 5.25 -23.01
C PRO A 96 15.98 5.71 -21.59
N ILE A 97 14.69 5.99 -21.37
CA ILE A 97 14.14 6.25 -20.04
C ILE A 97 13.20 5.10 -19.71
N HIS A 98 13.59 4.27 -18.74
CA HIS A 98 12.79 3.14 -18.27
C HIS A 98 11.99 3.47 -17.01
N LYS A 99 12.52 4.35 -16.16
CA LYS A 99 11.85 4.80 -14.93
C LYS A 99 11.87 6.31 -14.84
N PHE A 100 10.72 6.89 -14.54
CA PHE A 100 10.55 8.29 -14.23
C PHE A 100 9.78 8.42 -12.92
N LYS A 101 10.41 8.95 -11.88
CA LYS A 101 9.76 9.30 -10.61
C LYS A 101 9.85 10.79 -10.40
N LEU A 102 8.71 11.40 -10.10
CA LEU A 102 8.58 12.79 -9.74
C LEU A 102 7.79 12.90 -8.44
N SER A 103 8.48 13.18 -7.34
CA SER A 103 7.90 13.28 -6.00
C SER A 103 8.57 14.41 -5.24
N HIS A 104 7.97 15.60 -5.31
CA HIS A 104 8.51 16.74 -4.57
C HIS A 104 7.40 17.51 -3.90
N ARG A 105 7.55 17.76 -2.60
CA ARG A 105 6.52 18.38 -1.76
C ARG A 105 6.09 19.78 -2.21
N ASP A 106 6.97 20.48 -2.92
CA ASP A 106 6.73 21.83 -3.43
C ASP A 106 6.29 21.87 -4.91
N LEU A 107 6.10 20.71 -5.53
CA LEU A 107 5.61 20.64 -6.89
C LEU A 107 4.08 20.84 -6.92
N LEU A 108 3.62 21.72 -7.79
CA LEU A 108 2.20 21.95 -8.07
C LEU A 108 1.86 21.30 -9.41
N GLY A 109 0.65 20.74 -9.55
CA GLY A 109 0.14 20.20 -10.81
C GLY A 109 0.01 21.28 -11.90
N VAL A 110 1.06 21.49 -12.70
CA VAL A 110 1.17 22.58 -13.69
C VAL A 110 1.61 22.08 -15.07
N THR A 111 1.53 22.95 -16.09
CA THR A 111 1.88 22.71 -17.49
C THR A 111 3.31 22.17 -17.72
N ASP A 112 4.23 22.39 -16.79
CA ASP A 112 5.59 21.84 -16.86
C ASP A 112 5.60 20.31 -16.82
N ILE A 113 4.74 19.72 -15.99
CA ILE A 113 4.61 18.27 -15.85
C ILE A 113 4.08 17.66 -17.15
N ASP A 114 3.15 18.33 -17.84
CA ASP A 114 2.64 17.87 -19.13
C ASP A 114 3.76 17.76 -20.17
N ARG A 115 4.68 18.73 -20.19
CA ARG A 115 5.86 18.72 -21.08
C ARG A 115 6.78 17.54 -20.74
N TRP A 116 7.00 17.27 -19.46
CA TRP A 116 7.84 16.15 -19.01
C TRP A 116 7.22 14.80 -19.35
N ILE A 117 5.92 14.63 -19.11
CA ILE A 117 5.19 13.41 -19.45
C ILE A 117 5.19 13.20 -20.97
N LEU A 118 5.03 14.27 -21.76
CA LEU A 118 5.17 14.20 -23.22
C LEU A 118 6.57 13.75 -23.65
N CYS A 119 7.62 14.21 -22.97
CA CYS A 119 9.00 13.79 -23.26
C CYS A 119 9.21 12.30 -22.97
N ILE A 120 8.83 11.83 -21.78
CA ILE A 120 9.06 10.43 -21.37
C ILE A 120 8.14 9.45 -22.12
N SER A 121 6.93 9.87 -22.53
CA SER A 121 6.01 9.01 -23.29
C SER A 121 6.53 8.65 -24.69
N ARG A 122 7.52 9.38 -25.20
CA ARG A 122 8.23 9.06 -26.45
C ARG A 122 9.38 8.06 -26.26
N SER A 123 9.65 7.66 -25.01
CA SER A 123 10.71 6.71 -24.64
C SER A 123 10.13 5.32 -24.32
N SER A 124 11.01 4.35 -24.05
CA SER A 124 10.65 2.99 -23.61
C SER A 124 10.27 2.91 -22.12
N ILE A 125 9.40 3.82 -21.65
CA ILE A 125 9.05 3.95 -20.24
C ILE A 125 8.33 2.70 -19.71
N LYS A 126 8.77 2.21 -18.56
CA LYS A 126 8.24 1.03 -17.86
C LYS A 126 7.66 1.37 -16.49
N GLU A 127 8.22 2.36 -15.81
CA GLU A 127 7.77 2.78 -14.48
C GLU A 127 7.54 4.28 -14.46
N VAL A 128 6.34 4.70 -14.06
CA VAL A 128 5.99 6.10 -13.85
C VAL A 128 5.44 6.26 -12.44
N VAL A 129 6.08 7.15 -11.67
CA VAL A 129 5.62 7.55 -10.33
C VAL A 129 5.43 9.06 -10.33
N LEU A 130 4.20 9.53 -10.13
CA LEU A 130 3.87 10.95 -10.08
C LEU A 130 3.16 11.27 -8.76
N GLU A 131 3.87 11.98 -7.88
CA GLU A 131 3.35 12.37 -6.58
C GLU A 131 3.15 13.90 -6.49
N ILE A 132 1.91 14.34 -6.64
CA ILE A 132 1.53 15.76 -6.66
C ILE A 132 0.96 16.18 -5.30
N TRP A 133 1.82 16.60 -4.39
CA TRP A 133 1.45 16.85 -2.99
C TRP A 133 0.65 18.13 -2.74
N LYS A 134 0.66 19.09 -3.68
CA LYS A 134 0.03 20.39 -3.51
C LYS A 134 -0.87 20.76 -4.70
N GLY A 135 -1.88 21.57 -4.40
CA GLY A 135 -2.80 22.12 -5.39
C GLY A 135 -3.99 21.20 -5.68
N GLN A 136 -4.72 21.54 -6.74
CA GLN A 136 -5.86 20.75 -7.22
C GLN A 136 -5.39 19.43 -7.83
N ARG A 137 -6.31 18.45 -7.92
CA ARG A 137 -6.05 17.16 -8.55
C ARG A 137 -5.48 17.35 -9.96
N TYR A 138 -4.26 16.87 -10.17
CA TYR A 138 -3.56 16.99 -11.44
C TYR A 138 -4.23 16.10 -12.50
N LYS A 139 -4.46 16.62 -13.71
CA LYS A 139 -5.02 15.84 -14.81
C LYS A 139 -3.88 15.40 -15.73
N PRO A 140 -3.45 14.12 -15.71
CA PRO A 140 -2.37 13.68 -16.58
C PRO A 140 -2.75 13.81 -18.06
N PRO A 141 -1.80 14.18 -18.93
CA PRO A 141 -2.04 14.28 -20.36
C PRO A 141 -2.30 12.92 -21.00
N SER A 142 -3.01 12.91 -22.13
CA SER A 142 -3.41 11.68 -22.84
C SER A 142 -2.23 10.80 -23.26
N CYS A 143 -1.05 11.38 -23.49
CA CYS A 143 0.16 10.63 -23.86
C CYS A 143 0.63 9.67 -22.77
N LEU A 144 0.34 9.90 -21.48
CA LEU A 144 0.60 8.93 -20.42
C LEU A 144 -0.11 7.61 -20.70
N PHE A 145 -1.39 7.69 -21.09
CA PHE A 145 -2.25 6.54 -21.39
C PHE A 145 -1.86 5.79 -22.67
N ASN A 146 -0.93 6.34 -23.47
CA ASN A 146 -0.40 5.68 -24.66
C ASN A 146 0.87 4.85 -24.38
N CYS A 147 1.42 4.90 -23.16
CA CYS A 147 2.65 4.19 -22.80
C CYS A 147 2.41 2.67 -22.65
N GLN A 148 2.53 1.93 -23.76
CA GLN A 148 2.19 0.49 -23.82
C GLN A 148 3.17 -0.44 -23.07
N ASN A 149 4.39 0.03 -22.77
CA ASN A 149 5.41 -0.75 -22.08
C ASN A 149 5.39 -0.56 -20.55
N LEU A 150 4.40 0.17 -20.02
CA LEU A 150 4.27 0.37 -18.57
C LEU A 150 4.05 -0.96 -17.86
N ILE A 151 4.85 -1.16 -16.81
CA ILE A 151 4.84 -2.27 -15.87
C ILE A 151 4.35 -1.79 -14.50
N HIS A 152 4.71 -0.56 -14.12
CA HIS A 152 4.28 0.05 -12.86
C HIS A 152 3.83 1.50 -13.09
N LEU A 153 2.68 1.84 -12.53
CA LEU A 153 2.11 3.19 -12.56
C LEU A 153 1.65 3.55 -11.16
N GLU A 154 2.24 4.59 -10.59
CA GLU A 154 1.87 5.18 -9.30
C GLU A 154 1.45 6.64 -9.53
N LEU A 155 0.23 6.98 -9.11
CA LEU A 155 -0.33 8.32 -9.23
C LEU A 155 -0.90 8.76 -7.89
N PHE A 156 -0.43 9.89 -7.38
CA PHE A 156 -0.96 10.53 -6.18
C PHE A 156 -1.59 11.88 -6.54
N ASN A 157 -2.80 12.12 -6.03
CA ASN A 157 -3.57 13.37 -6.18
C ASN A 157 -3.86 13.74 -7.65
N CYS A 158 -4.44 12.80 -8.40
CA CYS A 158 -4.76 12.98 -9.82
C CYS A 158 -6.27 12.87 -10.14
N LEU A 159 -6.70 13.55 -11.20
CA LEU A 159 -8.00 13.40 -11.86
C LEU A 159 -7.79 12.55 -13.12
N LEU A 160 -8.25 11.30 -13.10
CA LEU A 160 -8.07 10.39 -14.23
C LEU A 160 -9.22 10.54 -15.23
N LYS A 161 -8.85 10.95 -16.44
CA LYS A 161 -9.73 10.99 -17.62
C LYS A 161 -8.98 10.42 -18.83
N PRO A 162 -8.81 9.08 -18.92
CA PRO A 162 -8.20 8.43 -20.07
C PRO A 162 -8.91 8.83 -21.37
N PRO A 163 -8.20 8.94 -22.50
CA PRO A 163 -8.83 9.23 -23.79
C PRO A 163 -9.80 8.09 -24.20
N LEU A 164 -10.81 8.40 -25.01
CA LEU A 164 -11.79 7.41 -25.50
C LEU A 164 -11.12 6.20 -26.17
N MET A 165 -10.00 6.46 -26.86
CA MET A 165 -9.19 5.48 -27.58
C MET A 165 -8.16 4.74 -26.72
N PHE A 166 -8.23 4.89 -25.39
CA PHE A 166 -7.37 4.16 -24.47
C PHE A 166 -7.53 2.65 -24.67
N LYS A 167 -6.43 2.00 -25.08
CA LYS A 167 -6.39 0.56 -25.36
C LYS A 167 -6.06 -0.29 -24.13
N GLY A 168 -5.83 0.34 -22.98
CA GLY A 168 -5.31 -0.32 -21.78
C GLY A 168 -3.79 -0.29 -21.67
N PHE A 169 -3.30 -0.70 -20.51
CA PHE A 169 -1.89 -0.97 -20.26
C PHE A 169 -1.66 -2.50 -20.20
N LYS A 170 -1.26 -3.09 -21.33
CA LYS A 170 -1.22 -4.57 -21.48
C LYS A 170 -0.15 -5.25 -20.64
N ASN A 171 0.93 -4.55 -20.32
CA ASN A 171 2.06 -5.06 -19.54
C ASN A 171 2.05 -4.61 -18.08
N LEU A 172 1.02 -3.85 -17.65
CA LEU A 172 0.98 -3.27 -16.31
C LEU A 172 0.76 -4.37 -15.29
N LYS A 173 1.71 -4.50 -14.37
CA LYS A 173 1.70 -5.46 -13.27
C LYS A 173 1.33 -4.81 -11.94
N SER A 174 1.62 -3.53 -11.77
CA SER A 174 1.36 -2.82 -10.53
C SER A 174 0.72 -1.46 -10.81
N LEU A 175 -0.43 -1.22 -10.20
CA LEU A 175 -1.17 0.03 -10.27
C LEU A 175 -1.41 0.53 -8.84
N ASP A 176 -0.83 1.67 -8.51
CA ASP A 176 -1.01 2.34 -7.22
C ASP A 176 -1.63 3.72 -7.45
N LEU A 177 -2.82 3.91 -6.90
CA LEU A 177 -3.62 5.09 -7.12
C LEU A 177 -4.09 5.66 -5.79
N GLN A 178 -3.58 6.83 -5.44
CA GLN A 178 -3.84 7.48 -4.16
C GLN A 178 -4.42 8.88 -4.36
N HIS A 179 -5.44 9.25 -3.58
CA HIS A 179 -6.12 10.55 -3.68
C HIS A 179 -6.69 10.85 -5.09
N ILE A 180 -7.26 9.84 -5.75
CA ILE A 180 -7.75 9.95 -7.13
C ILE A 180 -9.22 10.38 -7.21
N THR A 181 -9.56 11.17 -8.23
CA THR A 181 -10.92 11.27 -8.75
C THR A 181 -11.02 10.58 -10.11
N ILE A 182 -11.99 9.69 -10.25
CA ILE A 182 -12.32 8.96 -11.48
C ILE A 182 -13.78 8.53 -11.40
N THR A 183 -14.47 8.41 -12.54
CA THR A 183 -15.85 7.92 -12.56
C THR A 183 -15.89 6.39 -12.59
N GLN A 184 -16.99 5.82 -12.10
CA GLN A 184 -17.26 4.38 -12.07
C GLN A 184 -16.92 3.66 -13.39
N ASP A 185 -17.48 4.13 -14.50
CA ASP A 185 -17.32 3.56 -15.85
C ASP A 185 -15.86 3.57 -16.32
N VAL A 186 -15.14 4.65 -16.00
CA VAL A 186 -13.73 4.81 -16.39
C VAL A 186 -12.84 3.90 -15.54
N PHE A 187 -13.16 3.72 -14.26
CA PHE A 187 -12.44 2.81 -13.37
C PHE A 187 -12.59 1.36 -13.82
N GLU A 188 -13.81 0.89 -14.04
CA GLU A 188 -14.09 -0.47 -14.54
C GLU A 188 -13.39 -0.74 -15.87
N LYS A 189 -13.43 0.23 -16.79
CA LYS A 189 -12.69 0.15 -18.06
C LYS A 189 -11.18 0.12 -17.84
N LEU A 190 -10.64 0.88 -16.89
CA LEU A 190 -9.21 0.89 -16.59
C LEU A 190 -8.73 -0.48 -16.10
N ILE A 191 -9.42 -1.08 -15.13
CA ILE A 191 -9.07 -2.38 -14.55
C ILE A 191 -9.17 -3.49 -15.60
N SER A 192 -10.32 -3.60 -16.28
CA SER A 192 -10.54 -4.60 -17.34
C SER A 192 -9.55 -4.46 -18.52
N SER A 193 -9.00 -3.27 -18.73
CA SER A 193 -8.02 -3.02 -19.80
C SER A 193 -6.57 -3.34 -19.42
N CYS A 194 -6.30 -3.76 -18.17
CA CYS A 194 -4.97 -4.11 -17.64
C CYS A 194 -4.89 -5.61 -17.28
N PRO A 195 -4.81 -6.53 -18.27
CA PRO A 195 -4.94 -7.97 -18.03
C PRO A 195 -3.78 -8.62 -17.25
N SER A 196 -2.60 -7.97 -17.22
CA SER A 196 -1.40 -8.48 -16.54
C SER A 196 -1.26 -7.98 -15.10
N LEU A 197 -2.31 -7.36 -14.54
CA LEU A 197 -2.24 -6.72 -13.23
C LEU A 197 -2.08 -7.74 -12.11
N GLU A 198 -0.99 -7.61 -11.35
CA GLU A 198 -0.61 -8.48 -10.23
C GLU A 198 -0.80 -7.77 -8.87
N ARG A 199 -0.68 -6.44 -8.82
CA ARG A 199 -0.88 -5.62 -7.61
C ARG A 199 -1.74 -4.40 -7.88
N LEU A 200 -2.74 -4.18 -7.03
CA LEU A 200 -3.62 -3.02 -7.09
C LEU A 200 -3.73 -2.38 -5.71
N THR A 201 -3.38 -1.10 -5.62
CA THR A 201 -3.51 -0.28 -4.41
C THR A 201 -4.41 0.92 -4.69
N LEU A 202 -5.46 1.10 -3.89
CA LEU A 202 -6.47 2.16 -4.04
C LEU A 202 -6.68 2.89 -2.72
N MET A 203 -6.14 4.11 -2.59
CA MET A 203 -6.25 4.89 -1.36
C MET A 203 -6.96 6.22 -1.59
N ASN A 204 -7.90 6.60 -0.74
CA ASN A 204 -8.60 7.90 -0.78
C ASN A 204 -9.22 8.20 -2.17
N PHE A 205 -9.97 7.23 -2.69
CA PHE A 205 -10.62 7.30 -3.99
C PHE A 205 -11.95 8.08 -3.93
N THR A 206 -12.29 8.78 -5.00
CA THR A 206 -13.56 9.51 -5.13
C THR A 206 -14.17 9.33 -6.53
N GLY A 207 -15.50 9.25 -6.60
CA GLY A 207 -16.26 9.07 -7.85
C GLY A 207 -16.54 7.61 -8.23
N VAL A 208 -16.18 6.66 -7.36
CA VAL A 208 -16.47 5.23 -7.44
C VAL A 208 -17.15 4.85 -6.13
N THR A 209 -18.37 4.31 -6.19
CA THR A 209 -19.12 3.88 -4.99
C THR A 209 -19.08 2.37 -4.81
N HIS A 210 -19.18 1.62 -5.91
CA HIS A 210 -19.14 0.16 -5.92
C HIS A 210 -17.85 -0.32 -6.55
N LEU A 211 -17.11 -1.18 -5.88
CA LEU A 211 -15.90 -1.77 -6.43
C LEU A 211 -16.15 -3.18 -6.91
N ILE A 212 -15.98 -3.36 -8.21
CA ILE A 212 -16.03 -4.67 -8.86
C ILE A 212 -14.64 -4.92 -9.44
N ILE A 213 -13.90 -5.83 -8.82
CA ILE A 213 -12.53 -6.16 -9.24
C ILE A 213 -12.56 -7.44 -10.08
N ASP A 214 -12.38 -7.25 -11.38
CA ASP A 214 -12.22 -8.33 -12.36
C ASP A 214 -10.77 -8.32 -12.89
N ALA A 215 -9.90 -9.11 -12.25
CA ALA A 215 -8.46 -9.09 -12.51
C ALA A 215 -7.84 -10.49 -12.27
N PRO A 216 -7.78 -11.36 -13.30
CA PRO A 216 -7.45 -12.78 -13.15
C PRO A 216 -6.04 -13.06 -12.64
N ASN A 217 -5.10 -12.13 -12.84
CA ASN A 217 -3.69 -12.26 -12.42
C ASN A 217 -3.39 -11.54 -11.10
N LEU A 218 -4.39 -10.94 -10.46
CA LEU A 218 -4.21 -10.15 -9.25
C LEU A 218 -3.80 -11.05 -8.09
N GLN A 219 -2.71 -10.69 -7.41
CA GLN A 219 -2.12 -11.42 -6.28
C GLN A 219 -2.18 -10.62 -4.98
N PHE A 220 -2.16 -9.28 -5.11
CA PHE A 220 -2.18 -8.32 -4.01
C PHE A 220 -3.24 -7.26 -4.28
N PHE A 221 -4.12 -7.04 -3.31
CA PHE A 221 -5.11 -5.99 -3.33
C PHE A 221 -5.09 -5.24 -2.00
N ASP A 222 -4.91 -3.93 -2.06
CA ASP A 222 -4.93 -3.05 -0.90
C ASP A 222 -5.83 -1.85 -1.17
N ILE A 223 -6.75 -1.57 -0.25
CA ILE A 223 -7.75 -0.53 -0.45
C ILE A 223 -8.08 0.16 0.87
N GLY A 224 -8.13 1.49 0.80
CA GLY A 224 -8.55 2.35 1.90
C GLY A 224 -9.38 3.51 1.38
N GLY A 225 -10.66 3.58 1.76
CA GLY A 225 -11.52 4.65 1.26
C GLY A 225 -12.97 4.57 1.69
N ILE A 226 -13.82 5.32 0.97
CA ILE A 226 -15.26 5.37 1.19
C ILE A 226 -15.92 4.66 0.00
N PHE A 227 -16.46 3.47 0.25
CA PHE A 227 -17.13 2.63 -0.75
C PHE A 227 -18.40 2.02 -0.14
N GLU A 228 -19.44 1.88 -0.94
CA GLU A 228 -20.72 1.28 -0.55
C GLU A 228 -20.67 -0.25 -0.64
N ASP A 229 -19.94 -0.80 -1.62
CA ASP A 229 -19.83 -2.25 -1.83
C ASP A 229 -18.46 -2.61 -2.42
N VAL A 230 -17.93 -3.78 -2.05
CA VAL A 230 -16.70 -4.34 -2.61
C VAL A 230 -16.94 -5.79 -3.01
N SER A 231 -16.62 -6.14 -4.25
CA SER A 231 -16.80 -7.47 -4.80
C SER A 231 -15.70 -7.87 -5.76
N PHE A 232 -15.47 -9.17 -5.85
CA PHE A 232 -14.50 -9.76 -6.75
C PHE A 232 -15.20 -10.68 -7.75
N LEU A 233 -14.68 -10.76 -8.97
CA LEU A 233 -15.17 -11.66 -10.01
C LEU A 233 -14.13 -12.72 -10.35
N ASN A 234 -13.16 -12.41 -11.23
CA ASN A 234 -12.10 -13.36 -11.59
C ASN A 234 -10.83 -13.02 -10.82
N THR A 235 -10.71 -13.45 -9.56
CA THR A 235 -9.54 -13.15 -8.69
C THR A 235 -8.94 -14.41 -8.07
N VAL A 236 -8.84 -15.47 -8.87
CA VAL A 236 -8.43 -16.81 -8.39
C VAL A 236 -7.00 -16.86 -7.82
N HIS A 237 -6.11 -15.94 -8.22
CA HIS A 237 -4.74 -15.85 -7.73
C HIS A 237 -4.56 -14.88 -6.55
N LEU A 238 -5.64 -14.25 -6.09
CA LEU A 238 -5.57 -13.21 -5.07
C LEU A 238 -5.22 -13.83 -3.72
N SER A 239 -4.03 -13.50 -3.23
CA SER A 239 -3.42 -14.15 -2.07
C SER A 239 -3.32 -13.24 -0.85
N LEU A 240 -3.20 -11.93 -1.07
CA LEU A 240 -3.15 -10.91 -0.02
C LEU A 240 -4.22 -9.86 -0.30
N VAL A 241 -5.09 -9.67 0.67
CA VAL A 241 -6.15 -8.66 0.64
C VAL A 241 -6.07 -7.81 1.91
N SER A 242 -5.97 -6.49 1.74
CA SER A 242 -6.06 -5.49 2.81
C SER A 242 -7.17 -4.52 2.46
N ILE A 243 -8.16 -4.37 3.34
CA ILE A 243 -9.33 -3.52 3.10
C ILE A 243 -9.69 -2.70 4.34
N GLY A 244 -9.72 -1.39 4.18
CA GLY A 244 -10.24 -0.44 5.15
C GLY A 244 -11.35 0.44 4.56
N LEU A 245 -12.55 0.32 5.11
CA LEU A 245 -13.66 1.26 4.80
C LEU A 245 -13.74 2.32 5.90
N TYR A 246 -13.75 3.60 5.51
CA TYR A 246 -13.62 4.72 6.44
C TYR A 246 -14.94 5.25 7.00
N VAL A 247 -16.07 4.79 6.46
CA VAL A 247 -17.40 5.17 6.94
C VAL A 247 -17.96 4.06 7.78
N ASN A 248 -18.35 4.41 9.01
CA ASN A 248 -19.24 3.61 9.80
C ASN A 248 -20.65 3.75 9.22
N ILE A 249 -21.14 2.72 8.54
CA ILE A 249 -22.51 2.72 8.03
C ILE A 249 -23.38 2.15 9.16
N ASP A 250 -24.08 3.02 9.87
CA ASP A 250 -25.09 2.58 10.82
C ASP A 250 -26.29 2.00 10.06
N ASN A 251 -26.85 0.90 10.57
CA ASN A 251 -27.92 0.11 9.96
C ASN A 251 -29.26 0.87 9.75
N GLU A 252 -29.32 2.19 9.97
CA GLU A 252 -30.56 2.98 10.02
C GLU A 252 -30.91 3.76 8.73
N GLU A 253 -30.01 3.91 7.75
CA GLU A 253 -30.35 4.62 6.51
C GLU A 253 -30.84 3.71 5.36
N ASN A 254 -32.15 3.49 5.37
CA ASN A 254 -33.08 3.39 4.24
C ASN A 254 -32.50 3.14 2.82
N GLY A 255 -32.69 1.92 2.32
CA GLY A 255 -32.71 1.66 0.88
C GLY A 255 -32.53 0.19 0.52
N ALA A 256 -33.62 -0.52 0.22
CA ALA A 256 -33.67 -1.89 -0.29
C ALA A 256 -32.67 -2.85 0.39
N GLN A 257 -33.08 -3.43 1.52
CA GLN A 257 -32.33 -4.43 2.28
C GLN A 257 -31.97 -5.62 1.37
N ASP A 258 -30.78 -5.53 0.76
CA ASP A 258 -30.15 -6.62 0.07
C ASP A 258 -29.84 -7.66 1.15
N ASN A 259 -30.74 -8.63 1.32
CA ASN A 259 -30.59 -9.75 2.23
C ASN A 259 -29.37 -10.64 1.88
N SER A 260 -28.61 -10.31 0.84
CA SER A 260 -27.36 -11.02 0.53
C SER A 260 -26.31 -10.72 1.59
N SER A 261 -25.73 -11.79 2.12
CA SER A 261 -24.62 -11.71 3.06
C SER A 261 -23.40 -11.07 2.39
N LYS A 262 -22.98 -9.90 2.89
CA LYS A 262 -21.76 -9.22 2.42
C LYS A 262 -20.52 -10.10 2.64
N LEU A 263 -20.46 -10.77 3.78
CA LEU A 263 -19.44 -11.76 4.09
C LEU A 263 -19.35 -12.88 3.04
N LEU A 264 -20.47 -13.54 2.70
CA LEU A 264 -20.45 -14.63 1.73
C LEU A 264 -20.04 -14.16 0.33
N ARG A 265 -20.54 -12.99 -0.10
CA ARG A 265 -20.19 -12.39 -1.39
C ARG A 265 -18.72 -12.02 -1.47
N PHE A 266 -18.11 -11.59 -0.37
CA PHE A 266 -16.69 -11.28 -0.31
C PHE A 266 -15.83 -12.52 -0.56
N PHE A 267 -16.12 -13.64 0.12
CA PHE A 267 -15.28 -14.85 0.06
C PHE A 267 -15.51 -15.73 -1.17
N VAL A 268 -16.63 -15.58 -1.90
CA VAL A 268 -17.00 -16.50 -2.99
C VAL A 268 -15.92 -16.63 -4.09
N ASN A 269 -15.17 -15.56 -4.35
CA ASN A 269 -14.13 -15.50 -5.39
C ASN A 269 -12.70 -15.36 -4.82
N LEU A 270 -12.47 -15.80 -3.58
CA LEU A 270 -11.18 -15.76 -2.89
C LEU A 270 -10.69 -17.15 -2.41
N PRO A 271 -10.61 -18.17 -3.29
CA PRO A 271 -10.34 -19.55 -2.87
C PRO A 271 -8.93 -19.78 -2.30
N HIS A 272 -7.95 -18.93 -2.66
CA HIS A 272 -6.53 -19.10 -2.31
C HIS A 272 -5.98 -17.95 -1.47
N ILE A 273 -6.85 -17.24 -0.74
CA ILE A 273 -6.43 -16.15 0.15
C ILE A 273 -5.54 -16.70 1.26
N ARG A 274 -4.37 -16.09 1.44
CA ARG A 274 -3.36 -16.46 2.44
C ARG A 274 -3.28 -15.46 3.58
N ARG A 275 -3.43 -14.18 3.24
CA ARG A 275 -3.35 -13.05 4.17
C ARG A 275 -4.55 -12.14 3.97
N LEU A 276 -5.31 -11.92 5.04
CA LEU A 276 -6.45 -11.01 5.07
C LEU A 276 -6.24 -9.97 6.17
N GLU A 277 -6.31 -8.70 5.81
CA GLU A 277 -6.28 -7.57 6.73
C GLU A 277 -7.58 -6.79 6.62
N ILE A 278 -8.38 -6.83 7.68
CA ILE A 278 -9.65 -6.15 7.84
C ILE A 278 -9.38 -4.91 8.68
N GLN A 279 -9.44 -3.75 8.05
CA GLN A 279 -9.09 -2.46 8.65
C GLN A 279 -10.32 -1.55 8.77
N SER A 280 -10.18 -0.46 9.52
CA SER A 280 -11.23 0.55 9.74
C SER A 280 -12.59 -0.08 10.09
N TYR A 281 -13.68 0.24 9.39
CA TYR A 281 -15.04 -0.30 9.60
C TYR A 281 -15.38 -1.47 8.67
N PHE A 282 -14.37 -2.11 8.03
CA PHE A 282 -14.66 -3.18 7.08
C PHE A 282 -15.27 -4.42 7.73
N LEU A 283 -14.95 -4.69 9.01
CA LEU A 283 -15.59 -5.79 9.74
C LEU A 283 -17.10 -5.54 9.92
N LYS A 284 -17.50 -4.33 10.32
CA LYS A 284 -18.91 -3.91 10.39
C LYS A 284 -19.65 -4.11 9.07
N TYR A 285 -19.02 -3.69 7.96
CA TYR A 285 -19.57 -3.93 6.62
C TYR A 285 -19.76 -5.44 6.32
N LEU A 286 -18.79 -6.29 6.67
CA LEU A 286 -18.91 -7.73 6.49
C LEU A 286 -20.02 -8.34 7.38
N ALA A 287 -20.28 -7.75 8.54
CA ALA A 287 -21.32 -8.17 9.46
C ALA A 287 -22.74 -7.84 8.98
N MET A 288 -22.89 -6.97 7.97
CA MET A 288 -24.19 -6.62 7.41
C MET A 288 -24.90 -7.81 6.75
N GLY A 289 -26.16 -8.02 7.15
CA GLY A 289 -27.01 -9.09 6.65
C GLY A 289 -26.81 -10.40 7.40
N TYR A 290 -26.95 -11.54 6.69
CA TYR A 290 -26.79 -12.85 7.30
C TYR A 290 -25.32 -13.23 7.49
N VAL A 291 -24.91 -13.54 8.73
CA VAL A 291 -23.59 -14.10 9.04
C VAL A 291 -23.76 -15.56 9.48
N PRO A 292 -23.24 -16.55 8.71
CA PRO A 292 -23.32 -17.94 9.12
C PRO A 292 -22.38 -18.23 10.29
N SER A 293 -22.55 -19.38 10.95
CA SER A 293 -21.62 -19.82 11.99
C SER A 293 -20.21 -20.10 11.46
N ARG A 294 -20.10 -20.52 10.19
CA ARG A 294 -18.86 -20.78 9.45
C ARG A 294 -19.10 -20.50 7.96
N LEU A 295 -18.07 -20.09 7.23
CA LEU A 295 -18.12 -19.95 5.78
C LEU A 295 -18.39 -21.30 5.09
N PRO A 296 -19.18 -21.32 3.99
CA PRO A 296 -19.43 -22.53 3.22
C PRO A 296 -18.14 -23.16 2.66
N ASN A 297 -17.19 -22.33 2.23
CA ASN A 297 -15.87 -22.74 1.78
C ASN A 297 -14.85 -22.30 2.83
N LEU A 298 -14.08 -23.26 3.34
CA LEU A 298 -13.03 -22.98 4.32
C LEU A 298 -11.86 -22.26 3.67
N CYS A 299 -11.32 -21.26 4.35
CA CYS A 299 -10.12 -20.54 3.96
C CYS A 299 -8.88 -21.36 4.36
N VAL A 300 -8.67 -22.50 3.71
CA VAL A 300 -7.61 -23.47 4.07
C VAL A 300 -6.19 -22.93 3.86
N ASP A 301 -6.02 -21.99 2.92
CA ASP A 301 -4.73 -21.37 2.62
C ASP A 301 -4.42 -20.17 3.54
N LEU A 302 -5.42 -19.68 4.28
CA LEU A 302 -5.30 -18.48 5.11
C LEU A 302 -4.52 -18.79 6.38
N ASN A 303 -3.36 -18.16 6.50
CA ASN A 303 -2.45 -18.34 7.63
C ASN A 303 -2.18 -17.06 8.43
N HIS A 304 -2.54 -15.88 7.89
CA HIS A 304 -2.46 -14.60 8.57
C HIS A 304 -3.80 -13.86 8.49
N LEU A 305 -4.35 -13.50 9.64
CA LEU A 305 -5.58 -12.71 9.76
C LEU A 305 -5.33 -11.51 10.67
N SER A 306 -5.57 -10.32 10.17
CA SER A 306 -5.56 -9.09 10.96
C SER A 306 -6.96 -8.48 10.95
N ILE A 307 -7.51 -8.15 12.11
CA ILE A 307 -8.87 -7.62 12.25
C ILE A 307 -8.85 -6.39 13.15
N ARG A 308 -9.34 -5.27 12.62
CA ARG A 308 -9.76 -4.13 13.41
C ARG A 308 -11.22 -4.34 13.84
N ILE A 309 -11.48 -4.32 15.14
CA ILE A 309 -12.75 -4.76 15.75
C ILE A 309 -13.17 -3.85 16.89
N ASP A 310 -14.49 -3.65 17.03
CA ASP A 310 -15.11 -3.21 18.28
C ASP A 310 -15.56 -4.45 19.07
N PHE A 311 -14.95 -4.68 20.24
CA PHE A 311 -15.24 -5.85 21.07
C PHE A 311 -16.60 -5.77 21.76
N ASP A 312 -17.28 -4.62 21.77
CA ASP A 312 -18.62 -4.45 22.32
C ASP A 312 -19.72 -4.53 21.24
N ASP A 313 -19.36 -4.52 19.95
CA ASP A 313 -20.29 -4.69 18.83
C ASP A 313 -20.59 -6.17 18.55
N LEU A 314 -21.82 -6.61 18.82
CA LEU A 314 -22.24 -8.01 18.65
C LEU A 314 -22.18 -8.50 17.20
N GLU A 315 -22.47 -7.63 16.22
CA GLU A 315 -22.48 -7.98 14.79
C GLU A 315 -21.05 -8.23 14.33
N GLU A 316 -20.12 -7.33 14.69
CA GLU A 316 -18.70 -7.49 14.39
C GLU A 316 -18.08 -8.72 15.05
N ASN A 317 -18.36 -8.94 16.34
CA ASN A 317 -17.89 -10.12 17.05
C ASN A 317 -18.40 -11.42 16.40
N THR A 318 -19.63 -11.42 15.89
CA THR A 318 -20.21 -12.56 15.15
C THR A 318 -19.50 -12.80 13.82
N ALA A 319 -19.20 -11.74 13.06
CA ALA A 319 -18.43 -11.83 11.83
C ALA A 319 -17.00 -12.33 12.10
N ALA A 320 -16.31 -11.81 13.12
CA ALA A 320 -14.99 -12.25 13.52
C ALA A 320 -14.97 -13.73 13.92
N LEU A 321 -15.94 -14.20 14.70
CA LEU A 321 -16.07 -15.62 15.03
C LEU A 321 -16.27 -16.50 13.80
N CYS A 322 -17.12 -16.08 12.87
CA CYS A 322 -17.32 -16.80 11.62
C CYS A 322 -16.01 -16.97 10.85
N LEU A 323 -15.20 -15.91 10.76
CA LEU A 323 -13.87 -15.94 10.13
C LEU A 323 -12.92 -16.89 10.86
N LEU A 324 -12.77 -16.75 12.18
CA LEU A 324 -11.88 -17.61 12.98
C LEU A 324 -12.26 -19.09 12.86
N ARG A 325 -13.56 -19.41 12.81
CA ARG A 325 -14.07 -20.78 12.60
C ARG A 325 -13.82 -21.33 11.19
N SER A 326 -13.51 -20.46 10.23
CA SER A 326 -13.38 -20.79 8.81
C SER A 326 -11.92 -20.90 8.34
N CYS A 327 -10.95 -20.60 9.22
CA CYS A 327 -9.52 -20.56 8.92
C CYS A 327 -8.74 -21.66 9.70
N PRO A 328 -8.83 -22.95 9.31
CA PRO A 328 -8.28 -24.07 10.08
C PRO A 328 -6.74 -24.09 10.21
N ASN A 329 -6.04 -23.39 9.30
CA ASN A 329 -4.57 -23.33 9.25
C ASN A 329 -4.02 -21.97 9.66
N LEU A 330 -4.81 -21.17 10.39
CA LEU A 330 -4.40 -19.86 10.90
C LEU A 330 -3.18 -19.99 11.82
N GLN A 331 -2.10 -19.27 11.51
CA GLN A 331 -0.86 -19.27 12.28
C GLN A 331 -0.61 -17.94 12.99
N GLU A 332 -1.04 -16.84 12.38
CA GLU A 332 -0.85 -15.48 12.86
C GLU A 332 -2.20 -14.76 12.94
N LEU A 333 -2.53 -14.26 14.14
CA LEU A 333 -3.74 -13.48 14.38
C LEU A 333 -3.37 -12.12 14.98
N GLU A 334 -3.77 -11.04 14.32
CA GLU A 334 -3.70 -9.69 14.86
C GLU A 334 -5.11 -9.14 15.11
N MET A 335 -5.35 -8.62 16.30
CA MET A 335 -6.62 -7.99 16.69
C MET A 335 -6.34 -6.56 17.16
N LEU A 336 -6.93 -5.59 16.49
CA LEU A 336 -6.78 -4.16 16.79
C LEU A 336 -8.12 -3.63 17.32
N ALA A 337 -8.20 -3.39 18.62
CA ALA A 337 -9.41 -2.86 19.25
C ALA A 337 -9.67 -1.41 18.77
N ARG A 338 -10.94 -1.09 18.54
CA ARG A 338 -11.42 0.28 18.30
C ARG A 338 -12.13 0.78 19.56
N PRO A 339 -11.62 1.86 20.19
CA PRO A 339 -12.21 2.37 21.43
C PRO A 339 -13.38 3.35 21.23
N GLU A 340 -13.73 3.71 19.98
CA GLU A 340 -14.47 4.94 19.66
C GLU A 340 -16.01 4.89 19.86
N GLU A 341 -16.62 3.75 20.21
CA GLU A 341 -18.09 3.60 20.21
C GLU A 341 -18.65 2.93 21.47
N GLN A 342 -18.09 3.24 22.65
CA GLN A 342 -18.66 2.81 23.94
C GLN A 342 -20.03 3.46 24.18
N SER A 343 -21.08 2.89 23.58
CA SER A 343 -22.46 3.21 23.94
C SER A 343 -22.71 2.77 25.39
N SER A 344 -23.35 3.64 26.15
CA SER A 344 -23.54 3.57 27.61
C SER A 344 -24.50 2.48 28.10
N MET A 345 -24.65 1.38 27.35
CA MET A 345 -25.45 0.22 27.74
C MET A 345 -24.56 -1.02 27.79
N GLU A 346 -24.06 -1.31 28.99
CA GLU A 346 -23.44 -2.58 29.36
C GLU A 346 -24.38 -3.76 29.05
N ARG A 347 -24.34 -4.26 27.82
CA ARG A 347 -24.77 -5.64 27.53
C ARG A 347 -23.55 -6.53 27.63
N SER A 348 -23.11 -6.75 28.87
CA SER A 348 -22.10 -7.76 29.18
C SER A 348 -22.68 -9.15 28.91
N THR A 349 -22.56 -9.60 27.67
CA THR A 349 -22.79 -11.00 27.31
C THR A 349 -21.43 -11.66 27.15
N ASN A 350 -21.25 -12.81 27.80
CA ASN A 350 -20.01 -13.59 27.75
C ASN A 350 -19.90 -14.28 26.38
N PHE A 351 -19.74 -13.50 25.32
CA PHE A 351 -19.84 -13.94 23.93
C PHE A 351 -18.81 -15.03 23.57
N TRP A 352 -17.66 -15.00 24.23
CA TRP A 352 -16.52 -15.88 23.97
C TRP A 352 -16.46 -17.13 24.88
N GLU A 353 -17.40 -17.31 25.82
CA GLU A 353 -17.35 -18.36 26.86
C GLU A 353 -18.09 -19.68 26.51
N ASP A 354 -18.52 -19.90 25.27
CA ASP A 354 -19.27 -21.14 24.93
C ASP A 354 -18.36 -22.42 24.98
N ASP A 355 -18.93 -23.62 25.13
CA ASP A 355 -18.19 -24.82 25.58
C ASP A 355 -17.75 -25.79 24.45
N HIS A 356 -17.82 -25.38 23.18
CA HIS A 356 -17.60 -26.27 22.01
C HIS A 356 -16.54 -25.76 21.01
N TRP A 357 -15.38 -25.34 21.53
CA TRP A 357 -14.30 -24.70 20.76
C TRP A 357 -13.03 -25.52 20.55
N SER A 358 -13.03 -26.76 21.02
CA SER A 358 -11.86 -27.63 21.09
C SER A 358 -11.37 -28.07 19.70
N SER A 359 -10.69 -27.18 18.98
CA SER A 359 -9.83 -27.41 17.79
C SER A 359 -9.58 -26.13 16.98
N LEU A 360 -10.21 -24.99 17.32
CA LEU A 360 -10.21 -23.79 16.47
C LEU A 360 -8.81 -23.25 16.15
N PHE A 361 -7.90 -23.32 17.12
CA PHE A 361 -6.57 -22.71 17.02
C PHE A 361 -5.45 -23.76 17.06
N ALA A 362 -5.68 -24.90 16.41
CA ALA A 362 -4.73 -26.01 16.38
C ALA A 362 -3.35 -25.65 15.79
N HIS A 363 -3.27 -24.60 14.97
CA HIS A 363 -2.05 -24.13 14.31
C HIS A 363 -1.65 -22.69 14.69
N LEU A 364 -2.37 -22.04 15.60
CA LEU A 364 -2.14 -20.65 15.94
C LEU A 364 -0.88 -20.50 16.80
N ARG A 365 0.13 -19.79 16.27
CA ARG A 365 1.46 -19.66 16.87
C ARG A 365 1.70 -18.26 17.41
N LEU A 366 1.29 -17.24 16.66
CA LEU A 366 1.53 -15.83 16.99
C LEU A 366 0.21 -15.09 17.10
N VAL A 367 0.00 -14.45 18.25
CA VAL A 367 -1.14 -13.57 18.47
C VAL A 367 -0.64 -12.19 18.87
N LYS A 368 -1.23 -11.16 18.27
CA LYS A 368 -1.04 -9.77 18.69
C LYS A 368 -2.38 -9.13 18.95
N VAL A 369 -2.60 -8.61 20.14
CA VAL A 369 -3.79 -7.83 20.51
C VAL A 369 -3.34 -6.42 20.86
N SER A 370 -3.87 -5.40 20.18
CA SER A 370 -3.42 -4.02 20.30
C SER A 370 -4.58 -3.04 20.48
N GLY A 371 -4.33 -1.93 21.16
CA GLY A 371 -5.32 -0.86 21.36
C GLY A 371 -6.40 -1.18 22.40
N ILE A 372 -6.15 -2.16 23.28
CA ILE A 372 -7.13 -2.57 24.30
C ILE A 372 -7.15 -1.61 25.49
N SER A 373 -8.31 -1.50 26.12
CA SER A 373 -8.52 -0.71 27.33
C SER A 373 -8.68 -1.56 28.60
N GLY A 374 -8.76 -2.88 28.43
CA GLY A 374 -8.95 -3.86 29.50
C GLY A 374 -10.41 -4.09 29.88
N VAL A 375 -11.34 -3.76 28.99
CA VAL A 375 -12.75 -4.07 29.21
C VAL A 375 -12.98 -5.59 29.18
N LYS A 376 -14.10 -6.02 29.78
CA LYS A 376 -14.41 -7.43 29.95
C LYS A 376 -14.44 -8.21 28.63
N SER A 377 -15.05 -7.65 27.58
CA SER A 377 -15.16 -8.27 26.25
C SER A 377 -13.79 -8.57 25.62
N GLU A 378 -12.86 -7.61 25.68
CA GLU A 378 -11.47 -7.77 25.25
C GLU A 378 -10.76 -8.87 26.05
N MET A 379 -10.92 -8.85 27.38
CA MET A 379 -10.27 -9.81 28.27
C MET A 379 -10.81 -11.23 28.09
N ASP A 380 -12.11 -11.38 27.90
CA ASP A 380 -12.75 -12.67 27.64
C ASP A 380 -12.28 -13.27 26.31
N PHE A 381 -12.10 -12.44 25.28
CA PHE A 381 -11.48 -12.87 24.02
C PHE A 381 -10.03 -13.34 24.21
N ILE A 382 -9.20 -12.60 24.95
CA ILE A 382 -7.80 -13.01 25.20
C ILE A 382 -7.75 -14.34 26.00
N LYS A 383 -8.59 -14.49 27.02
CA LYS A 383 -8.73 -15.75 27.79
C LYS A 383 -9.19 -16.90 26.91
N PHE A 384 -10.12 -16.64 26.01
CA PHE A 384 -10.59 -17.60 25.02
C PHE A 384 -9.45 -18.09 24.12
N LEU A 385 -8.62 -17.19 23.58
CA LEU A 385 -7.43 -17.54 22.80
C LEU A 385 -6.44 -18.39 23.61
N LEU A 386 -6.11 -17.95 24.83
CA LEU A 386 -5.15 -18.66 25.70
C LEU A 386 -5.62 -20.07 26.07
N SER A 387 -6.93 -20.26 26.24
CA SER A 387 -7.53 -21.56 26.60
C SER A 387 -7.64 -22.53 25.42
N ASN A 388 -7.65 -22.02 24.18
CA ASN A 388 -7.96 -22.83 22.98
C ASN A 388 -6.79 -22.95 21.99
N SER A 389 -5.62 -22.39 22.30
CA SER A 389 -4.44 -22.39 21.42
C SER A 389 -3.30 -23.26 21.99
N PRO A 390 -3.30 -24.59 21.74
CA PRO A 390 -2.35 -25.52 22.35
C PRO A 390 -0.91 -25.39 21.82
N VAL A 391 -0.72 -24.79 20.65
CA VAL A 391 0.61 -24.59 20.02
C VAL A 391 1.07 -23.14 19.99
N LEU A 392 0.40 -22.27 20.77
CA LEU A 392 0.74 -20.85 20.85
C LEU A 392 2.17 -20.67 21.35
N GLU A 393 2.96 -19.90 20.60
CA GLU A 393 4.35 -19.57 20.93
C GLU A 393 4.42 -18.20 21.59
N GLN A 394 3.68 -17.21 21.07
CA GLN A 394 3.75 -15.84 21.55
C GLN A 394 2.38 -15.16 21.50
N LEU A 395 1.99 -14.53 22.62
CA LEU A 395 0.91 -13.57 22.72
C LEU A 395 1.52 -12.19 23.04
N THR A 396 1.37 -11.24 22.13
CA THR A 396 1.76 -9.85 22.33
C THR A 396 0.54 -9.00 22.66
N VAL A 397 0.56 -8.30 23.77
CA VAL A 397 -0.52 -7.40 24.18
C VAL A 397 0.00 -5.97 24.25
N LYS A 398 -0.68 -5.06 23.57
CA LYS A 398 -0.38 -3.63 23.57
C LYS A 398 -1.63 -2.84 23.97
N PRO A 399 -1.68 -2.21 25.14
CA PRO A 399 -2.81 -1.39 25.57
C PRO A 399 -2.91 -0.08 24.76
N ALA A 400 -4.07 0.57 24.78
CA ALA A 400 -4.30 1.88 24.17
C ALA A 400 -3.71 3.04 24.99
N SER A 401 -3.61 2.87 26.31
CA SER A 401 -3.10 3.88 27.24
C SER A 401 -2.40 3.21 28.43
N GLN A 402 -1.76 4.00 29.29
CA GLN A 402 -1.13 3.50 30.53
C GLN A 402 -2.13 3.24 31.67
N GLU A 403 -3.42 3.58 31.48
CA GLU A 403 -4.42 3.40 32.53
C GLU A 403 -4.84 1.93 32.65
N GLY A 404 -4.89 1.40 33.88
CA GLY A 404 -5.28 0.00 34.14
C GLY A 404 -4.28 -1.06 33.64
N GLU A 405 -3.11 -0.64 33.15
CA GLU A 405 -2.06 -1.47 32.58
C GLU A 405 -1.65 -2.63 33.51
N TRP A 406 -1.46 -2.31 34.78
CA TRP A 406 -0.97 -3.23 35.79
C TRP A 406 -2.00 -4.30 36.18
N GLU A 407 -3.27 -3.91 36.30
CA GLU A 407 -4.40 -4.82 36.56
C GLU A 407 -4.55 -5.84 35.42
N LEU A 408 -4.54 -5.34 34.19
CA LEU A 408 -4.65 -6.17 32.99
C LEU A 408 -3.47 -7.15 32.87
N MET A 409 -2.23 -6.67 33.05
CA MET A 409 -1.05 -7.54 33.03
C MET A 409 -1.11 -8.62 34.12
N LYS A 410 -1.50 -8.28 35.35
CA LYS A 410 -1.66 -9.24 36.45
C LYS A 410 -2.66 -10.34 36.10
N GLU A 411 -3.79 -9.98 35.51
CA GLU A 411 -4.84 -10.93 35.14
C GLU A 411 -4.35 -11.90 34.06
N LEU A 412 -3.70 -11.39 33.01
CA LEU A 412 -3.13 -12.19 31.91
C LEU A 412 -2.05 -13.16 32.39
N LEU A 413 -1.16 -12.72 33.29
CA LEU A 413 -0.08 -13.56 33.81
C LEU A 413 -0.58 -14.68 34.71
N ARG A 414 -1.73 -14.50 35.38
CA ARG A 414 -2.33 -15.51 36.26
C ARG A 414 -3.19 -16.53 35.50
N PHE A 415 -3.59 -16.22 34.27
CA PHE A 415 -4.52 -17.05 33.52
C PHE A 415 -3.84 -18.32 32.99
N ARG A 416 -4.56 -19.44 33.06
CA ARG A 416 -4.06 -20.74 32.60
C ARG A 416 -4.03 -20.79 31.08
N ARG A 417 -2.94 -21.32 30.52
CA ARG A 417 -2.70 -21.41 29.07
C ARG A 417 -2.83 -22.87 28.63
N ALA A 418 -3.36 -23.08 27.43
CA ALA A 418 -3.36 -24.40 26.79
C ALA A 418 -1.95 -24.80 26.32
N SER A 419 -1.21 -23.84 25.75
CA SER A 419 0.20 -24.00 25.42
C SER A 419 1.08 -23.74 26.64
N ILE A 420 1.95 -24.70 26.96
CA ILE A 420 2.97 -24.55 28.01
C ILE A 420 4.17 -23.72 27.56
N TYR A 421 4.31 -23.48 26.25
CA TYR A 421 5.42 -22.73 25.65
C TYR A 421 5.05 -21.28 25.33
N ALA A 422 3.78 -20.90 25.48
CA ALA A 422 3.31 -19.56 25.14
C ALA A 422 3.98 -18.50 26.02
N GLU A 423 4.75 -17.62 25.40
CA GLU A 423 5.26 -16.38 25.99
C GLU A 423 4.19 -15.30 25.91
N VAL A 424 4.00 -14.53 26.99
CA VAL A 424 3.12 -13.36 27.00
C VAL A 424 4.00 -12.12 27.11
N ILE A 425 4.06 -11.37 26.01
CA ILE A 425 4.83 -10.13 25.90
C ILE A 425 3.86 -8.96 26.04
N TYR A 426 4.14 -8.11 27.01
CA TYR A 426 3.41 -6.87 27.21
C TYR A 426 4.24 -5.70 26.68
N LEU A 427 3.64 -4.85 25.84
CA LEU A 427 4.31 -3.69 25.26
C LEU A 427 3.75 -2.40 25.86
N ASP A 428 4.60 -1.38 25.98
CA ASP A 428 4.16 -0.03 26.32
C ASP A 428 3.24 0.55 25.21
N PRO A 429 2.26 1.41 25.55
CA PRO A 429 1.30 2.02 24.61
C PRO A 429 1.91 2.78 23.42
#